data_AF-A0A2N1NIK6-F1
#
_entry.id   AF-A0A2N1NIK6-F1
#
_cell.length_a   1.000
_cell.length_b   1.000
_cell.length_c   1.000
_cell.angle_alpha   90.00
_cell.angle_beta   90.00
_cell.angle_gamma   90.00
#
_symmetry.space_group_name_H-M   'P 1'
#
loop_
_entity.id
_entity.type
_entity.pdbx_description
1 polymer ?
#
loop_
_entity_poly.entity_id
_entity_poly.type
_entity_poly.pdbx_seq_one_letter_code
_entity_poly.pdbx_strand_id
1 'polypeptide(L)'
;MYQNQQQMYWIARAFRIKSFMQSLPTYEVLYQRKVYGISSEKCVRCNEETETWDHMWKCTKNKFILFDLWKDAVNAFIELKKGRSEEILRFGYIKSRLFIPVRKFII
;
A
#
# COMPACT_ATOMS: atom_id res chain seq x y z
N MET A 1 -28.95 3.87 -18.00
CA MET A 1 -27.79 3.70 -18.92
C MET A 1 -26.50 4.33 -18.38
N TYR A 2 -26.51 5.55 -17.82
CA TYR A 2 -25.31 6.20 -17.24
C TYR A 2 -24.69 5.49 -16.02
N GLN A 3 -25.52 4.93 -15.11
CA GLN A 3 -25.03 4.18 -13.96
C GLN A 3 -24.25 2.92 -14.37
N ASN A 4 -24.64 2.26 -15.46
CA ASN A 4 -23.96 1.07 -15.98
C ASN A 4 -22.62 1.43 -16.64
N GLN A 5 -22.52 2.58 -17.31
CA GLN A 5 -21.25 3.09 -17.84
C GLN A 5 -20.28 3.51 -16.73
N GLN A 6 -20.77 4.19 -15.68
CA GLN A 6 -19.94 4.52 -14.52
C GLN A 6 -19.45 3.26 -13.80
N GLN A 7 -20.33 2.28 -13.56
CA GLN A 7 -19.94 0.99 -12.96
C GLN A 7 -18.87 0.27 -13.79
N MET A 8 -19.02 0.23 -15.11
CA MET A 8 -18.04 -0.41 -16.01
C MET A 8 -16.67 0.28 -15.96
N TYR A 9 -16.63 1.61 -15.85
CA TYR A 9 -15.38 2.36 -15.68
C TYR A 9 -14.65 2.00 -14.37
N TRP A 10 -15.39 1.93 -13.25
CA TRP A 10 -14.81 1.59 -11.95
C TRP A 10 -14.24 0.16 -11.94
N ILE A 11 -14.94 -0.79 -12.55
CA ILE A 11 -14.47 -2.18 -12.70
C ILE A 11 -13.18 -2.22 -13.52
N ALA A 12 -13.14 -1.55 -14.68
CA ALA A 12 -11.95 -1.51 -15.53
C ALA A 12 -10.76 -0.85 -14.83
N ARG A 13 -11.00 0.20 -14.03
CA ARG A 13 -9.96 0.84 -13.23
C ARG A 13 -9.43 -0.09 -12.14
N ALA A 14 -10.30 -0.75 -11.38
CA ALA A 14 -9.91 -1.69 -10.35
C ALA A 14 -9.12 -2.88 -10.92
N PHE A 15 -9.55 -3.40 -12.07
CA PHE A 15 -8.84 -4.46 -12.79
C PHE A 15 -7.41 -4.03 -13.16
N ARG A 16 -7.24 -2.87 -13.80
CA ARG A 16 -5.92 -2.34 -14.16
C ARG A 16 -5.00 -2.16 -12.95
N ILE A 17 -5.52 -1.63 -11.85
CA ILE A 17 -4.75 -1.47 -10.61
C ILE A 17 -4.32 -2.83 -10.06
N LYS A 18 -5.23 -3.80 -10.02
CA LYS A 18 -4.93 -5.16 -9.56
C LYS A 18 -3.87 -5.83 -10.43
N SER A 19 -3.99 -5.75 -11.76
CA SER A 19 -3.02 -6.30 -12.70
C SER A 19 -1.65 -5.66 -12.55
N PHE A 20 -1.61 -4.33 -12.44
CA PHE A 20 -0.36 -3.61 -12.20
C PHE A 20 0.31 -4.06 -10.88
N MET A 21 -0.47 -4.15 -9.79
CA MET A 21 0.07 -4.65 -8.52
C MET A 21 0.62 -6.05 -8.66
N GLN A 22 -0.14 -6.99 -9.24
CA GLN A 22 0.30 -8.37 -9.45
C GLN A 22 1.52 -8.51 -10.37
N SER A 23 1.81 -7.52 -11.23
CA SER A 23 3.02 -7.52 -12.05
C SER A 23 4.30 -7.15 -11.28
N LEU A 24 4.18 -6.53 -10.11
CA LEU A 24 5.34 -6.22 -9.28
C LEU A 24 5.90 -7.53 -8.68
N PRO A 25 7.22 -7.66 -8.54
CA PRO A 25 7.81 -8.87 -7.98
C PRO A 25 7.61 -8.92 -6.46
N THR A 26 7.32 -10.10 -5.92
CA THR A 26 7.33 -10.37 -4.47
C THR A 26 8.69 -10.88 -4.01
N TYR A 27 8.98 -10.87 -2.70
CA TYR A 27 10.24 -11.41 -2.19
C TYR A 27 10.45 -12.89 -2.53
N GLU A 28 9.39 -13.68 -2.66
CA GLU A 28 9.45 -15.04 -3.23
C GLU A 28 10.10 -15.06 -4.62
N VAL A 29 9.59 -14.25 -5.54
CA VAL A 29 10.10 -14.17 -6.91
C VAL A 29 11.51 -13.59 -6.96
N LEU A 30 11.80 -12.56 -6.15
CA LEU A 30 13.13 -11.94 -6.10
C LEU A 30 14.18 -12.92 -5.57
N TYR A 31 13.83 -13.70 -4.54
CA TYR A 31 14.71 -14.73 -3.97
C TYR A 31 14.98 -15.86 -4.97
N GLN A 32 13.95 -16.37 -5.65
CA GLN A 32 14.09 -17.39 -6.69
C GLN A 32 14.99 -16.93 -7.85
N ARG A 33 14.92 -15.65 -8.21
CA ARG A 33 15.78 -15.03 -9.25
C ARG A 33 17.19 -14.72 -8.77
N LYS A 34 17.52 -14.98 -7.50
CA LYS A 34 18.82 -14.70 -6.88
C LYS A 34 19.26 -13.24 -7.05
N VAL A 35 18.30 -12.31 -6.89
CA VAL A 35 18.59 -10.88 -6.94
C VAL A 35 19.55 -10.50 -5.81
N TYR A 36 20.60 -9.74 -6.13
CA TYR A 36 21.61 -9.32 -5.17
C TYR A 36 20.97 -8.57 -3.98
N GLY A 37 21.39 -8.90 -2.76
CA GLY A 37 20.87 -8.31 -1.53
C GLY A 37 19.58 -8.94 -0.98
N ILE A 38 18.98 -9.91 -1.69
CA ILE A 38 17.82 -10.67 -1.21
C ILE A 38 18.30 -12.03 -0.69
N SER A 39 18.32 -12.18 0.63
CA SER A 39 18.79 -13.39 1.32
C SER A 39 17.66 -14.35 1.73
N SER A 40 16.40 -13.91 1.63
CA SER A 40 15.24 -14.70 2.04
C SER A 40 14.00 -14.29 1.24
N GLU A 41 13.10 -15.25 1.03
CA GLU A 41 11.77 -15.06 0.48
C GLU A 41 10.73 -14.58 1.51
N LYS A 42 11.13 -14.44 2.78
CA LYS A 42 10.23 -14.05 3.87
C LYS A 42 9.73 -12.61 3.72
N CYS A 43 8.50 -12.39 4.15
CA CYS A 43 7.83 -11.09 4.16
C CYS A 43 8.63 -10.06 4.95
N VAL A 44 8.86 -8.89 4.35
CA VAL A 44 9.61 -7.80 5.02
C VAL A 44 8.90 -7.20 6.23
N ARG A 45 7.60 -7.47 6.38
CA ARG A 45 6.76 -6.92 7.46
C ARG A 45 6.77 -7.80 8.71
N CYS A 46 6.57 -9.11 8.55
CA CYS A 46 6.55 -10.05 9.68
C CYS A 46 7.84 -10.87 9.83
N ASN A 47 8.61 -11.06 8.76
CA ASN A 47 9.82 -11.89 8.71
C ASN A 47 9.60 -13.36 9.13
N GLU A 48 8.36 -13.85 9.01
CA GLU A 48 7.94 -15.19 9.43
C GLU A 48 7.51 -16.03 8.22
N GLU A 49 6.50 -15.56 7.49
CA GLU A 49 5.92 -16.25 6.32
C GLU A 49 6.56 -15.79 5.00
N THR A 50 6.49 -16.62 3.96
CA THR A 50 6.92 -16.27 2.59
C THR A 50 6.09 -15.11 2.04
N GLU A 51 6.75 -14.13 1.42
CA GLU A 51 6.07 -12.97 0.85
C GLU A 51 5.41 -13.32 -0.49
N THR A 52 4.13 -13.65 -0.42
CA THR A 52 3.24 -13.73 -1.58
C THR A 52 2.33 -12.50 -1.64
N TRP A 53 1.69 -12.27 -2.79
CA TRP A 53 0.68 -11.21 -2.90
C TRP A 53 -0.43 -11.39 -1.87
N ASP A 54 -0.91 -12.63 -1.66
CA ASP A 54 -1.95 -12.93 -0.69
C ASP A 54 -1.51 -12.66 0.76
N HIS A 55 -0.28 -13.04 1.10
CA HIS A 55 0.29 -12.73 2.42
C HIS A 55 0.42 -11.22 2.62
N MET A 56 0.93 -10.46 1.64
CA MET A 56 1.05 -9.01 1.76
C MET A 56 -0.28 -8.30 2.05
N TRP A 57 -1.40 -8.82 1.54
CA TRP A 57 -2.72 -8.26 1.82
C TRP A 57 -3.26 -8.61 3.20
N LYS A 58 -2.86 -9.76 3.77
CA LYS A 58 -3.41 -10.31 5.02
C LYS A 58 -2.40 -10.33 6.19
N CYS A 59 -1.18 -9.85 5.97
CA CYS A 59 -0.10 -9.90 6.95
C CYS A 59 -0.51 -9.23 8.28
N THR A 60 -0.41 -9.99 9.36
CA THR A 60 -0.82 -9.55 10.71
C THR A 60 0.07 -8.45 11.28
N LYS A 61 1.34 -8.41 10.87
CA LYS A 61 2.32 -7.36 11.23
C LYS A 61 2.29 -6.17 10.28
N ASN A 62 1.28 -6.06 9.41
CA ASN A 62 1.11 -4.89 8.59
C ASN A 62 0.79 -3.68 9.49
N LYS A 63 1.74 -2.75 9.61
CA LYS A 63 1.68 -1.61 10.55
C LYS A 63 0.50 -0.66 10.31
N PHE A 64 -0.12 -0.71 9.13
CA PHE A 64 -1.28 0.09 8.76
C PHE A 64 -2.32 -0.80 8.09
N ILE A 65 -3.42 -1.04 8.80
CA ILE A 65 -4.56 -1.76 8.22
C ILE A 65 -5.35 -0.75 7.38
N LEU A 66 -6.04 -1.21 6.33
CA LEU A 66 -6.91 -0.37 5.52
C LEU A 66 -7.88 0.48 6.38
N PHE A 67 -8.31 -0.09 7.50
CA PHE A 67 -9.17 0.58 8.47
C PHE A 67 -8.51 1.81 9.13
N ASP A 68 -7.22 1.74 9.48
CA ASP A 68 -6.50 2.87 10.08
C ASP A 68 -6.36 4.00 9.07
N LEU A 69 -6.03 3.67 7.81
CA LEU A 69 -5.95 4.65 6.73
C LEU A 69 -7.32 5.30 6.46
N TRP A 70 -8.39 4.51 6.43
CA TRP A 70 -9.74 5.01 6.27
C TRP A 70 -10.13 5.95 7.41
N LYS A 71 -9.83 5.57 8.66
CA LYS A 71 -10.10 6.37 9.85
C LYS A 71 -9.34 7.70 9.80
N ASP A 72 -8.06 7.67 9.42
CA ASP A 72 -7.24 8.87 9.25
C ASP A 72 -7.80 9.78 8.16
N ALA A 73 -8.22 9.22 7.02
CA ALA A 73 -8.84 9.99 5.94
C ALA A 73 -10.15 10.64 6.38
N VAL A 74 -11.05 9.90 7.02
CA VAL A 74 -12.33 10.42 7.55
C VAL A 74 -12.09 11.53 8.57
N ASN A 75 -11.15 11.33 9.49
CA ASN A 75 -10.78 12.35 10.47
C ASN A 75 -10.24 13.61 9.81
N ALA A 76 -9.36 13.47 8.81
CA ALA A 76 -8.86 14.62 8.04
C ALA A 76 -10.01 15.39 7.36
N PHE A 77 -10.98 14.69 6.76
CA PHE A 77 -12.17 15.33 6.16
C PHE A 77 -13.04 16.06 7.20
N ILE A 78 -13.24 15.48 8.38
CA ILE A 78 -14.00 16.10 9.47
C ILE A 78 -13.30 17.38 9.94
N GLU A 79 -11.98 17.34 10.09
CA GLU A 79 -11.21 18.49 10.56
C GLU A 79 -11.14 19.62 9.52
N LEU A 80 -11.06 19.28 8.22
CA LEU A 80 -11.21 20.25 7.13
C LEU A 80 -12.58 20.95 7.19
N LYS A 81 -13.65 20.21 7.47
CA LYS A 81 -15.01 20.80 7.61
C LYS A 81 -15.17 21.68 8.84
N LYS A 82 -14.38 21.48 9.89
CA LYS A 82 -14.38 22.33 11.09
C LYS A 82 -13.64 23.66 10.90
N GLY A 83 -13.13 23.94 9.70
CA GLY A 83 -12.50 25.23 9.38
C GLY A 83 -11.14 25.46 10.03
N ARG A 84 -10.49 24.42 10.57
CA ARG A 84 -9.11 24.52 11.07
C ARG A 84 -8.14 24.44 9.89
N SER A 85 -7.71 25.59 9.41
CA SER A 85 -6.87 25.78 8.21
C SER A 85 -5.41 25.33 8.35
N GLU A 86 -4.93 24.91 9.53
CA GLU A 86 -3.50 24.67 9.79
C GLU A 86 -2.93 23.29 9.35
N GLU A 87 -3.74 22.39 8.78
CA GLU A 87 -3.31 21.00 8.49
C GLU A 87 -2.88 20.68 7.05
N ILE A 88 -2.52 21.67 6.23
CA ILE A 88 -1.74 21.40 4.99
C ILE A 88 -0.41 20.68 5.35
N LEU A 89 0.07 20.82 6.58
CA LEU A 89 1.24 20.13 7.14
C LEU A 89 1.02 18.61 7.40
N ARG A 90 -0.22 18.12 7.58
CA ARG A 90 -0.47 16.69 7.86
C ARG A 90 -0.48 15.79 6.61
N PHE A 91 -0.84 16.32 5.44
CA PHE A 91 -0.71 15.57 4.19
C PHE A 91 0.76 15.24 3.86
N GLY A 92 1.71 16.11 4.25
CA GLY A 92 3.14 15.82 4.20
C GLY A 92 3.54 14.65 5.11
N TYR A 93 2.95 14.58 6.31
CA TYR A 93 3.21 13.52 7.29
C TYR A 93 2.68 12.15 6.82
N ILE A 94 1.50 12.10 6.20
CA ILE A 94 0.94 10.85 5.64
C ILE A 94 1.78 10.36 4.45
N LYS A 95 2.27 11.26 3.59
CA LYS A 95 3.22 10.92 2.51
C LYS A 95 4.53 10.31 3.04
N SER A 96 5.08 10.84 4.12
CA SER A 96 6.29 10.27 4.75
C SER A 96 6.09 8.91 5.41
N ARG A 97 4.83 8.54 5.73
CA ARG A 97 4.48 7.29 6.43
C ARG A 97 4.12 6.14 5.48
N LEU A 98 3.62 6.47 4.28
CA LEU A 98 3.39 5.52 3.18
C LEU A 98 4.67 5.19 2.39
N PHE A 99 5.70 6.04 2.47
CA PHE A 99 6.99 5.80 1.83
C PHE A 99 7.93 5.07 2.80
N ILE A 100 7.91 3.73 2.79
CA ILE A 100 9.03 2.96 3.35
C ILE A 100 10.28 3.42 2.58
N PRO A 101 11.31 3.95 3.24
CA PRO A 101 12.50 4.38 2.54
C PRO A 101 13.18 3.15 1.95
N VAL A 102 13.09 3.01 0.62
CA VAL A 102 13.94 2.10 -0.18
C VAL A 102 15.43 2.45 0.01
N ARG A 103 15.73 3.58 0.65
CA ARG A 103 17.08 4.11 0.93
C ARG A 103 17.86 3.41 2.04
N LYS A 104 17.36 2.35 2.70
CA LYS A 104 18.15 1.60 3.69
C LYS A 104 18.87 0.35 3.16
N PHE A 105 18.80 0.06 1.85
CA PHE A 105 19.42 -1.12 1.24
C PHE A 105 20.28 -0.83 0.01
N ILE A 106 20.78 0.40 -0.13
CA ILE A 106 21.84 0.73 -1.10
C ILE A 106 22.98 1.37 -0.31
N ILE A 107 23.81 0.55 0.34
CA ILE A 107 25.28 0.56 0.31
C ILE A 107 25.75 -0.85 0.64
#